data_AF-A0A9C8I839-F1
#
_entry.id   AF-A0A9C8I839-F1
#
_cell.length_a   1.000
_cell.length_b   1.000
_cell.length_c   1.000
_cell.angle_alpha   90.00
_cell.angle_beta   90.00
_cell.angle_gamma   90.00
#
_symmetry.space_group_name_H-M   'P 1'
#
loop_
_entity.id
_entity.type
_entity.pdbx_description
1 polymer ?
#
loop_
_entity_poly.entity_id
_entity_poly.type
_entity_poly.pdbx_seq_one_letter_code
_entity_poly.pdbx_strand_id
1 'polypeptide(L)'
;MLEQFRFAALSGFEQLNLTQIVIGPESRDPCHSMGILRNRNRHGSGTADVVPIRGADYTVDVVNFLQYPAGNPANLQIEITDLTNWLTLGEMTLNIRLTHPFPGMGQFTGHDVKGVLVSSGSKFGIYDTDVVYSNGIDDAILLNADGYTRWQNPVEFPPDGTIFKFIPGWLGNPDIGIFKSTINGYKYFADNIGISQTVQEYFQSSINVSRRGQFTPGTANIRQYKLRFPMVAGSPSIVFQYAVIAHWVEPDNYQPNDLPGSFPPEANAHEAFYVKVIDKSILWYNNGNGGGNLKLDIEVFDWGGAHNPLGVPGEIGAIVVESLEGLIPGGYAL
;
A
#
# COMPACT_ATOMS: atom_id res chain seq x y z
N MET A 1 -14.73 17.11 -1.37
CA MET A 1 -13.82 15.96 -1.48
C MET A 1 -12.57 16.24 -0.63
N LEU A 2 -12.78 16.53 0.65
CA LEU A 2 -11.75 16.83 1.67
C LEU A 2 -12.50 16.97 3.00
N GLU A 3 -12.39 15.99 3.89
CA GLU A 3 -12.89 16.09 5.26
C GLU A 3 -11.72 15.91 6.23
N GLN A 4 -11.55 16.88 7.13
CA GLN A 4 -10.51 16.88 8.16
C GLN A 4 -11.08 16.40 9.49
N PHE A 5 -10.49 15.36 10.07
CA PHE A 5 -10.86 14.88 11.40
C PHE A 5 -9.98 15.54 12.48
N ARG A 6 -10.55 15.76 13.67
CA ARG A 6 -9.85 16.28 14.85
C ARG A 6 -10.10 15.35 16.04
N PHE A 7 -9.04 14.79 16.60
CA PHE A 7 -9.14 13.92 17.80
C PHE A 7 -8.41 14.54 19.00
N ALA A 8 -8.82 14.16 20.21
CA ALA A 8 -8.12 14.46 21.46
C ALA A 8 -8.16 13.21 22.35
N ALA A 9 -7.00 12.68 22.74
CA ALA A 9 -6.91 11.56 23.68
C ALA A 9 -5.92 11.84 24.82
N LEU A 10 -6.26 11.26 25.98
CA LEU A 10 -5.81 11.51 27.35
C LEU A 10 -4.34 11.14 27.65
N SER A 11 -3.86 11.69 28.77
CA SER A 11 -2.47 11.83 29.21
C SER A 11 -1.78 10.60 29.77
N GLY A 12 -0.48 10.49 29.49
CA GLY A 12 0.51 9.74 30.28
C GLY A 12 1.47 8.94 29.39
N PHE A 13 2.62 9.50 28.97
CA PHE A 13 3.52 8.80 28.05
C PHE A 13 5.02 9.14 28.18
N GLU A 14 5.81 8.08 27.99
CA GLU A 14 7.22 8.05 27.61
C GLU A 14 7.30 7.92 26.06
N GLN A 15 8.43 8.32 25.46
CA GLN A 15 8.62 8.67 24.04
C GLN A 15 7.93 7.75 23.00
N LEU A 16 6.93 8.28 22.29
CA LEU A 16 6.15 7.56 21.26
C LEU A 16 6.80 7.70 19.87
N ASN A 17 7.28 6.58 19.30
CA ASN A 17 7.57 6.47 17.86
C ASN A 17 6.35 5.85 17.16
N LEU A 18 5.45 6.68 16.63
CA LEU A 18 4.30 6.23 15.84
C LEU A 18 4.81 5.56 14.55
N THR A 19 4.60 4.26 14.43
CA THR A 19 5.19 3.46 13.36
C THR A 19 4.20 3.08 12.26
N GLN A 20 2.87 3.09 12.51
CA GLN A 20 1.89 2.78 11.47
C GLN A 20 0.44 3.11 11.86
N ILE A 21 -0.41 3.42 10.86
CA ILE A 21 -1.88 3.38 10.97
C ILE A 21 -2.37 2.35 9.95
N VAL A 22 -3.17 1.39 10.41
CA VAL A 22 -3.85 0.43 9.55
C VAL A 22 -5.32 0.83 9.47
N ILE A 23 -5.81 1.06 8.26
CA ILE A 23 -7.22 1.29 7.96
C ILE A 23 -7.68 0.12 7.12
N GLY A 24 -8.71 -0.59 7.58
CA GLY A 24 -9.27 -1.73 6.86
C GLY A 24 -10.74 -1.93 7.22
N PRO A 25 -11.52 -2.60 6.35
CA PRO A 25 -12.88 -3.00 6.67
C PRO A 25 -12.88 -4.00 7.85
N GLU A 26 -13.97 -4.02 8.62
CA GLU A 26 -14.14 -4.85 9.83
C GLU A 26 -14.13 -6.39 9.57
N SER A 27 -13.87 -6.84 8.34
CA SER A 27 -13.79 -8.27 8.02
C SER A 27 -12.42 -8.85 8.39
N ARG A 28 -12.40 -9.64 9.47
CA ARG A 28 -11.24 -10.34 10.05
C ARG A 28 -10.64 -11.48 9.21
N ASP A 29 -10.82 -11.47 7.90
CA ASP A 29 -10.32 -12.52 7.00
C ASP A 29 -9.54 -11.90 5.83
N PRO A 30 -8.20 -11.81 5.91
CA PRO A 30 -7.37 -11.40 4.77
C PRO A 30 -7.46 -12.40 3.60
N CYS A 31 -7.85 -13.64 3.89
CA CYS A 31 -8.13 -14.69 2.92
C CYS A 31 -9.02 -15.75 3.59
N HIS A 32 -10.36 -15.54 3.66
CA HIS A 32 -11.39 -16.60 3.81
C HIS A 32 -12.84 -16.11 4.01
N SER A 33 -13.23 -14.92 3.54
CA SER A 33 -14.67 -14.65 3.30
C SER A 33 -15.16 -15.25 1.98
N MET A 34 -14.96 -16.56 1.82
CA MET A 34 -15.82 -17.39 0.98
C MET A 34 -17.18 -17.51 1.66
N GLY A 35 -18.09 -16.59 1.33
CA GLY A 35 -19.53 -16.73 1.55
C GLY A 35 -20.03 -16.53 2.99
N ILE A 36 -20.44 -15.30 3.32
CA ILE A 36 -21.48 -15.10 4.34
C ILE A 36 -22.82 -14.88 3.62
N LEU A 37 -23.62 -15.94 3.60
CA LEU A 37 -25.02 -15.93 3.19
C LEU A 37 -25.86 -15.23 4.28
N ARG A 38 -26.47 -14.08 3.98
CA ARG A 38 -27.68 -13.64 4.69
C ARG A 38 -28.91 -14.00 3.86
N ASN A 39 -29.30 -15.27 3.92
CA ASN A 39 -30.58 -15.71 3.40
C ASN A 39 -31.69 -15.33 4.39
N ARG A 40 -32.51 -14.31 4.08
CA ARG A 40 -33.88 -14.21 4.60
C ARG A 40 -34.82 -14.70 3.52
N ASN A 41 -35.03 -16.01 3.48
CA ASN A 41 -36.10 -16.61 2.69
C ASN A 41 -37.44 -16.01 3.14
N ARG A 42 -38.06 -15.21 2.26
CA ARG A 42 -39.52 -15.14 2.16
C ARG A 42 -39.89 -15.77 0.82
N HIS A 43 -40.45 -16.99 0.93
CA HIS A 43 -41.11 -17.80 -0.09
C HIS A 43 -41.10 -17.26 -1.54
N GLY A 44 -40.29 -17.90 -2.38
CA GLY A 44 -40.36 -17.84 -3.83
C GLY A 44 -39.21 -18.66 -4.41
N SER A 45 -39.49 -19.64 -5.28
CA SER A 45 -38.44 -20.40 -5.98
C SER A 45 -37.75 -19.49 -7.00
N GLY A 46 -36.71 -18.78 -6.56
CA GLY A 46 -35.77 -18.06 -7.42
C GLY A 46 -34.48 -18.87 -7.52
N THR A 47 -33.96 -19.04 -8.73
CA THR A 47 -32.59 -19.49 -8.93
C THR A 47 -31.66 -18.40 -8.41
N ALA A 48 -30.82 -18.73 -7.43
CA ALA A 48 -29.77 -17.84 -6.95
C ALA A 48 -28.52 -18.10 -7.79
N ASP A 49 -28.23 -17.19 -8.73
CA ASP A 49 -26.95 -17.19 -9.40
C ASP A 49 -25.90 -16.63 -8.44
N VAL A 50 -24.92 -17.46 -8.10
CA VAL A 50 -23.71 -17.02 -7.40
C VAL A 50 -22.87 -16.27 -8.42
N VAL A 51 -23.06 -14.96 -8.51
CA VAL A 51 -22.12 -14.08 -9.19
C VAL A 51 -21.03 -13.74 -8.18
N PRO A 52 -19.77 -14.18 -8.38
CA PRO A 52 -18.66 -13.67 -7.59
C PRO A 52 -18.57 -12.16 -7.83
N ILE A 53 -18.99 -11.36 -6.86
CA ILE A 53 -18.98 -9.88 -6.96
C ILE A 53 -17.55 -9.31 -7.11
N ARG A 54 -16.50 -10.14 -6.98
CA ARG A 54 -15.09 -9.75 -7.18
C ARG A 54 -14.42 -10.44 -8.38
N GLY A 55 -15.21 -10.94 -9.33
CA GLY A 55 -14.71 -11.75 -10.45
C GLY A 55 -14.08 -10.96 -11.60
N ALA A 56 -14.27 -9.64 -11.67
CA ALA A 56 -13.77 -8.79 -12.75
C ALA A 56 -12.86 -7.63 -12.29
N ASP A 57 -12.72 -7.43 -10.97
CA ASP A 57 -11.94 -6.34 -10.39
C ASP A 57 -10.62 -6.88 -9.83
N TYR A 58 -9.51 -6.43 -10.44
CA TYR A 58 -8.23 -7.08 -10.28
C TYR A 58 -7.24 -6.19 -9.53
N THR A 59 -6.93 -6.52 -8.28
CA THR A 59 -5.68 -6.14 -7.62
C THR A 59 -4.64 -7.21 -7.90
N VAL A 60 -3.72 -6.94 -8.84
CA VAL A 60 -2.80 -7.95 -9.39
C VAL A 60 -1.35 -7.56 -9.19
N ASP A 61 -0.50 -8.58 -9.02
CA ASP A 61 0.93 -8.44 -9.15
C ASP A 61 1.31 -8.49 -10.65
N VAL A 62 1.84 -7.40 -11.16
CA VAL A 62 2.23 -7.22 -12.57
C VAL A 62 3.73 -7.36 -12.80
N VAL A 63 4.49 -7.82 -11.80
CA VAL A 63 5.94 -8.01 -11.90
C VAL A 63 6.34 -8.84 -13.12
N ASN A 64 5.61 -9.92 -13.43
CA ASN A 64 5.91 -10.76 -14.60
C ASN A 64 5.86 -10.01 -15.94
N PHE A 65 5.08 -8.92 -16.06
CA PHE A 65 5.05 -8.11 -17.29
C PHE A 65 6.21 -7.10 -17.37
N LEU A 66 6.91 -6.87 -16.25
CA LEU A 66 8.00 -5.91 -16.15
C LEU A 66 9.39 -6.57 -16.21
N GLN A 67 9.47 -7.89 -16.06
CA GLN A 67 10.73 -8.65 -16.00
C GLN A 67 10.61 -10.02 -16.69
N TYR A 68 11.72 -10.74 -16.80
CA TYR A 68 11.74 -12.13 -17.29
C TYR A 68 10.86 -13.05 -16.40
N PRO A 69 10.07 -13.99 -16.96
CA PRO A 69 10.11 -14.48 -18.34
C PRO A 69 9.17 -13.81 -19.34
N ALA A 70 8.13 -13.09 -18.91
CA ALA A 70 7.10 -12.58 -19.81
C ALA A 70 7.33 -11.13 -20.26
N GLY A 71 8.00 -10.32 -19.43
CA GLY A 71 8.27 -8.91 -19.66
C GLY A 71 9.63 -8.60 -20.24
N ASN A 72 9.85 -7.32 -20.55
CA ASN A 72 11.14 -6.79 -20.94
C ASN A 72 11.84 -6.20 -19.69
N PRO A 73 13.04 -6.67 -19.30
CA PRO A 73 13.79 -6.12 -18.17
C PRO A 73 14.06 -4.60 -18.26
N ALA A 74 13.98 -4.00 -19.45
CA ALA A 74 14.03 -2.54 -19.60
C ALA A 74 12.83 -1.80 -18.98
N ASN A 75 11.75 -2.50 -18.64
CA ASN A 75 10.56 -1.94 -18.02
C ASN A 75 10.70 -1.71 -16.51
N LEU A 76 11.69 -2.34 -15.85
CA LEU A 76 12.04 -2.10 -14.46
C LEU A 76 13.52 -1.73 -14.39
N GLN A 77 13.82 -0.46 -14.12
CA GLN A 77 15.20 0.01 -14.00
C GLN A 77 15.46 0.58 -12.61
N ILE A 78 16.64 0.29 -12.09
CA ILE A 78 17.11 0.72 -10.77
C ILE A 78 18.37 1.54 -10.99
N GLU A 79 18.37 2.77 -10.51
CA GLU A 79 19.52 3.67 -10.52
C GLU A 79 19.87 4.05 -9.08
N ILE A 80 21.09 3.74 -8.63
CA ILE A 80 21.57 4.14 -7.31
C ILE A 80 22.02 5.61 -7.39
N THR A 81 21.43 6.48 -6.57
CA THR A 81 21.73 7.92 -6.59
C THR A 81 22.55 8.38 -5.38
N ASP A 82 22.49 7.65 -4.26
CA ASP A 82 23.28 7.99 -3.06
C ASP A 82 23.63 6.73 -2.24
N LEU A 83 24.90 6.64 -1.83
CA LEU A 83 25.47 5.59 -0.97
C LEU A 83 26.27 6.19 0.20
N THR A 84 26.11 7.48 0.48
CA THR A 84 26.89 8.20 1.49
C THR A 84 26.84 7.53 2.86
N ASN A 85 25.66 7.01 3.23
CA ASN A 85 25.40 6.32 4.51
C ASN A 85 25.40 4.78 4.38
N TRP A 86 25.86 4.23 3.26
CA TRP A 86 25.79 2.81 2.99
C TRP A 86 26.60 2.00 4.01
N LEU A 87 27.89 2.30 4.16
CA LEU A 87 28.78 1.52 5.01
C LEU A 87 28.56 1.74 6.52
N THR A 88 27.80 2.77 6.91
CA THR A 88 27.59 3.15 8.31
C THR A 88 26.21 2.79 8.81
N LEU A 89 25.17 3.06 8.02
CA LEU A 89 23.76 2.89 8.39
C LEU A 89 23.03 1.86 7.52
N GLY A 90 23.67 1.32 6.47
CA GLY A 90 23.00 0.47 5.49
C GLY A 90 22.01 1.23 4.63
N GLU A 91 22.12 2.56 4.55
CA GLU A 91 21.19 3.40 3.82
C GLU A 91 21.64 3.63 2.38
N MET A 92 20.69 3.55 1.46
CA MET A 92 20.89 3.92 0.06
C MET A 92 19.67 4.66 -0.48
N THR A 93 19.92 5.61 -1.37
CA THR A 93 18.86 6.23 -2.17
C THR A 93 18.97 5.76 -3.60
N LEU A 94 17.84 5.40 -4.19
CA LEU A 94 17.76 4.94 -5.56
C LEU A 94 16.52 5.49 -6.27
N ASN A 95 16.59 5.60 -7.58
CA ASN A 95 15.45 5.86 -8.46
C ASN A 95 14.98 4.53 -9.06
N ILE A 96 13.71 4.19 -8.86
CA ILE A 96 13.03 3.11 -9.56
C ILE A 96 12.24 3.70 -10.71
N ARG A 97 12.54 3.26 -11.93
CA ARG A 97 11.76 3.57 -13.13
C ARG A 97 10.94 2.35 -13.51
N LEU A 98 9.63 2.55 -13.58
CA LEU A 98 8.70 1.61 -14.20
C LEU A 98 8.33 2.15 -15.58
N THR A 99 8.36 1.30 -16.60
CA THR A 99 7.80 1.58 -17.93
C THR A 99 6.64 0.64 -18.17
N HIS A 100 5.48 1.19 -18.52
CA HIS A 100 4.29 0.38 -18.71
C HIS A 100 4.46 -0.58 -19.90
N PRO A 101 4.22 -1.90 -19.73
CA PRO A 101 4.70 -2.93 -20.66
C PRO A 101 3.95 -3.05 -22.00
N PHE A 102 2.78 -2.42 -22.12
CA PHE A 102 1.87 -2.56 -23.28
C PHE A 102 1.74 -1.28 -24.15
N PRO A 103 2.81 -0.77 -24.79
CA PRO A 103 2.76 0.51 -25.51
C PRO A 103 1.66 0.54 -26.57
N GLY A 104 0.84 1.59 -26.54
CA GLY A 104 -0.28 1.79 -27.48
C GLY A 104 -1.56 0.99 -27.19
N MET A 105 -1.58 0.18 -26.13
CA MET A 105 -2.74 -0.63 -25.75
C MET A 105 -3.50 -0.02 -24.56
N GLY A 106 -4.23 1.07 -24.81
CA GLY A 106 -4.95 1.85 -23.79
C GLY A 106 -5.91 1.04 -22.91
N GLN A 107 -6.42 -0.09 -23.40
CA GLN A 107 -7.26 -1.00 -22.62
C GLN A 107 -6.54 -1.66 -21.44
N PHE A 108 -5.20 -1.65 -21.42
CA PHE A 108 -4.38 -2.17 -20.32
C PHE A 108 -3.84 -1.07 -19.41
N THR A 109 -4.42 0.13 -19.42
CA THR A 109 -4.03 1.21 -18.50
C THR A 109 -4.16 0.75 -17.06
N GLY A 110 -3.04 0.69 -16.32
CA GLY A 110 -3.06 0.36 -14.90
C GLY A 110 -3.49 1.55 -14.05
N HIS A 111 -4.21 1.30 -12.96
CA HIS A 111 -4.57 2.30 -11.96
C HIS A 111 -3.93 1.99 -10.61
N ASP A 112 -3.72 3.02 -9.80
CA ASP A 112 -3.20 2.93 -8.43
C ASP A 112 -1.97 2.01 -8.32
N VAL A 113 -1.00 2.21 -9.22
CA VAL A 113 0.16 1.33 -9.31
C VAL A 113 1.09 1.56 -8.14
N LYS A 114 1.47 0.49 -7.44
CA LYS A 114 2.32 0.54 -6.24
C LYS A 114 3.57 -0.32 -6.46
N GLY A 115 4.75 0.27 -6.33
CA GLY A 115 6.00 -0.50 -6.22
C GLY A 115 6.32 -0.76 -4.75
N VAL A 116 6.24 -2.01 -4.32
CA VAL A 116 6.29 -2.44 -2.92
C VAL A 116 7.66 -3.02 -2.58
N LEU A 117 8.25 -2.59 -1.47
CA LEU A 117 9.42 -3.27 -0.88
C LEU A 117 8.92 -4.36 0.07
N VAL A 118 9.17 -5.62 -0.24
CA VAL A 118 8.83 -6.76 0.63
C VAL A 118 10.03 -7.08 1.52
N SER A 119 9.82 -6.91 2.83
CA SER A 119 10.83 -7.14 3.86
C SER A 119 10.67 -8.52 4.52
N SER A 120 11.69 -8.97 5.26
CA SER A 120 11.60 -10.23 5.99
C SER A 120 10.52 -10.22 7.07
N GLY A 121 10.27 -9.07 7.71
CA GLY A 121 9.29 -8.96 8.80
C GLY A 121 9.89 -9.45 10.11
N SER A 122 10.21 -8.53 11.01
CA SER A 122 10.86 -8.80 12.30
C SER A 122 9.97 -8.47 13.49
N LYS A 123 8.86 -7.75 13.27
CA LYS A 123 7.94 -7.31 14.31
C LYS A 123 6.51 -7.76 14.04
N PHE A 124 5.87 -8.29 15.08
CA PHE A 124 4.45 -8.61 15.09
C PHE A 124 3.63 -7.42 15.59
N GLY A 125 2.45 -7.24 15.01
CA GLY A 125 1.43 -6.31 15.49
C GLY A 125 0.95 -6.72 16.88
N ILE A 126 0.53 -5.72 17.66
CA ILE A 126 0.15 -5.96 19.05
C ILE A 126 -1.32 -6.40 19.15
N TYR A 127 -2.20 -5.80 18.34
CA TYR A 127 -3.62 -6.17 18.31
C TYR A 127 -3.93 -7.25 17.29
N ASP A 128 -3.11 -7.36 16.24
CA ASP A 128 -3.21 -8.39 15.21
C ASP A 128 -1.85 -9.05 15.01
N THR A 129 -1.72 -10.30 15.46
CA THR A 129 -0.48 -11.07 15.31
C THR A 129 -0.24 -11.54 13.87
N ASP A 130 -1.25 -11.47 13.00
CA ASP A 130 -1.10 -11.75 11.57
C ASP A 130 -0.51 -10.53 10.83
N VAL A 131 -0.47 -9.37 11.48
CA VAL A 131 0.31 -8.22 11.02
C VAL A 131 1.76 -8.41 11.40
N VAL A 132 2.61 -8.55 10.39
CA VAL A 132 4.07 -8.67 10.53
C VAL A 132 4.70 -7.60 9.65
N TYR A 133 5.67 -6.86 10.17
CA TYR A 133 6.29 -5.75 9.48
C TYR A 133 7.75 -5.54 9.91
N SER A 134 8.47 -4.69 9.18
CA SER A 134 9.86 -4.35 9.49
C SER A 134 9.99 -3.44 10.70
N ASN A 135 10.92 -3.74 11.59
CA ASN A 135 11.31 -2.84 12.68
C ASN A 135 12.37 -1.80 12.25
N GLY A 136 12.87 -1.88 11.02
CA GLY A 136 13.87 -0.98 10.44
C GLY A 136 15.29 -1.14 10.98
N ILE A 137 15.55 -2.20 11.76
CA ILE A 137 16.85 -2.54 12.35
C ILE A 137 17.33 -3.91 11.87
N ASP A 138 16.46 -4.93 11.97
CA ASP A 138 16.79 -6.33 11.67
C ASP A 138 16.47 -6.73 10.23
N ASP A 139 15.67 -5.93 9.53
CA ASP A 139 15.21 -6.14 8.17
C ASP A 139 15.11 -4.85 7.37
N ALA A 140 15.02 -5.00 6.05
CA ALA A 140 15.01 -3.86 5.13
C ALA A 140 13.72 -3.03 5.28
N ILE A 141 13.86 -1.70 5.24
CA ILE A 141 12.74 -0.76 5.34
C ILE A 141 12.82 0.34 4.27
N LEU A 142 11.66 0.77 3.81
CA LEU A 142 11.49 1.94 2.96
C LEU A 142 11.25 3.18 3.83
N LEU A 143 12.27 4.01 4.00
CA LEU A 143 12.28 5.19 4.88
C LEU A 143 11.36 6.32 4.42
N ASN A 144 11.01 6.36 3.13
CA ASN A 144 10.17 7.38 2.52
C ASN A 144 8.94 6.78 1.82
N ALA A 145 8.36 5.74 2.41
CA ALA A 145 7.16 5.10 1.88
C ALA A 145 6.04 6.13 1.67
N ASP A 146 5.31 6.02 0.56
CA ASP A 146 4.08 6.78 0.35
C ASP A 146 2.94 6.20 1.19
N GLY A 147 3.01 4.91 1.50
CA GLY A 147 2.08 4.23 2.40
C GLY A 147 2.49 2.79 2.59
N TYR A 148 1.61 2.02 3.22
CA TYR A 148 1.80 0.60 3.48
C TYR A 148 0.64 -0.22 2.90
N THR A 149 0.93 -1.44 2.47
CA THR A 149 -0.06 -2.35 1.86
C THR A 149 0.10 -3.76 2.38
N ARG A 150 -1.02 -4.47 2.54
CA ARG A 150 -1.04 -5.93 2.76
C ARG A 150 -0.98 -6.72 1.46
N TRP A 151 -1.46 -6.15 0.36
CA TRP A 151 -1.53 -6.85 -0.91
C TRP A 151 -0.18 -7.36 -1.41
N GLN A 152 -0.22 -8.54 -2.02
CA GLN A 152 0.90 -9.18 -2.72
C GLN A 152 2.15 -9.38 -1.84
N ASN A 153 1.95 -9.81 -0.59
CA ASN A 153 3.00 -10.39 0.25
C ASN A 153 3.00 -11.95 0.16
N PRO A 154 4.15 -12.62 0.32
CA PRO A 154 4.24 -14.07 0.15
C PRO A 154 3.52 -14.91 1.22
N VAL A 155 3.16 -14.34 2.37
CA VAL A 155 2.46 -15.07 3.45
C VAL A 155 0.97 -15.18 3.14
N GLU A 156 0.33 -14.07 2.78
CA GLU A 156 -1.11 -14.03 2.48
C GLU A 156 -1.41 -14.38 1.00
N PHE A 157 -0.44 -14.14 0.12
CA PHE A 157 -0.53 -14.40 -1.32
C PHE A 157 0.57 -15.37 -1.77
N PRO A 158 0.59 -16.61 -1.26
CA PRO A 158 1.66 -17.56 -1.58
C PRO A 158 1.81 -17.74 -3.09
N PRO A 159 3.04 -17.69 -3.64
CA PRO A 159 3.26 -17.79 -5.08
C PRO A 159 2.70 -19.06 -5.69
N ASP A 160 1.88 -18.91 -6.74
CA ASP A 160 1.36 -20.02 -7.56
C ASP A 160 1.64 -19.82 -9.06
N GLY A 161 2.33 -18.73 -9.42
CA GLY A 161 2.65 -18.35 -10.80
C GLY A 161 1.55 -17.54 -11.50
N THR A 162 0.44 -17.23 -10.84
CA THR A 162 -0.62 -16.35 -11.35
C THR A 162 -0.42 -14.90 -10.92
N ILE A 163 -1.04 -13.97 -11.66
CA ILE A 163 -1.02 -12.54 -11.35
C ILE A 163 -1.86 -12.16 -10.11
N PHE A 164 -2.67 -13.09 -9.60
CA PHE A 164 -3.50 -12.86 -8.40
C PHE A 164 -2.77 -13.17 -7.10
N LYS A 165 -1.58 -13.77 -7.20
CA LYS A 165 -0.71 -14.08 -6.08
C LYS A 165 0.60 -13.33 -6.22
N PHE A 166 1.39 -13.34 -5.16
CA PHE A 166 2.70 -12.74 -5.16
C PHE A 166 3.59 -13.42 -6.21
N ILE A 167 4.22 -12.62 -7.05
CA ILE A 167 5.18 -13.09 -8.04
C ILE A 167 6.57 -12.65 -7.59
N PRO A 168 7.46 -13.58 -7.27
CA PRO A 168 8.84 -13.25 -6.94
C PRO A 168 9.53 -12.39 -8.00
N GLY A 169 10.01 -11.22 -7.58
CA GLY A 169 10.89 -10.38 -8.35
C GLY A 169 12.22 -11.08 -8.69
N TRP A 170 12.68 -10.93 -9.94
CA TRP A 170 13.90 -11.53 -10.43
C TRP A 170 15.16 -10.97 -9.77
N LEU A 171 15.10 -9.70 -9.32
CA LEU A 171 16.21 -9.02 -8.65
C LEU A 171 16.20 -9.22 -7.12
N GLY A 172 15.15 -9.84 -6.57
CA GLY A 172 15.04 -10.11 -5.14
C GLY A 172 15.68 -11.43 -4.72
N ASN A 173 15.64 -11.70 -3.43
CA ASN A 173 16.16 -12.97 -2.89
C ASN A 173 15.27 -14.14 -3.36
N PRO A 174 15.85 -15.22 -3.93
CA PRO A 174 15.08 -16.38 -4.39
C PRO A 174 14.48 -17.23 -3.26
N ASP A 175 15.01 -17.15 -2.04
CA ASP A 175 14.43 -17.84 -0.89
C ASP A 175 13.21 -17.08 -0.36
N ILE A 176 12.05 -17.36 -0.96
CA ILE A 176 10.78 -16.70 -0.60
C ILE A 176 10.38 -17.00 0.85
N GLY A 177 10.87 -18.11 1.43
CA GLY A 177 10.52 -18.55 2.76
C GLY A 177 10.95 -17.59 3.87
N ILE A 178 11.92 -16.70 3.62
CA ILE A 178 12.41 -15.72 4.61
C ILE A 178 11.51 -14.48 4.74
N PHE A 179 10.64 -14.24 3.76
CA PHE A 179 9.75 -13.08 3.74
C PHE A 179 8.46 -13.39 4.48
N LYS A 180 8.35 -12.89 5.71
CA LYS A 180 7.20 -13.05 6.61
C LYS A 180 6.39 -11.78 6.79
N SER A 181 6.87 -10.64 6.31
CA SER A 181 6.18 -9.35 6.41
C SER A 181 4.87 -9.37 5.65
N THR A 182 3.75 -9.20 6.36
CA THR A 182 2.41 -9.06 5.78
C THR A 182 2.06 -7.61 5.47
N ILE A 183 2.73 -6.63 6.08
CA ILE A 183 2.58 -5.22 5.72
C ILE A 183 3.90 -4.63 5.22
N ASN A 184 3.85 -4.04 4.02
CA ASN A 184 5.04 -3.60 3.31
C ASN A 184 4.89 -2.17 2.77
N GLY A 185 5.97 -1.39 2.86
CA GLY A 185 5.99 -0.01 2.38
C GLY A 185 6.02 0.05 0.85
N TYR A 186 5.30 1.01 0.26
CA TYR A 186 5.27 1.21 -1.19
C TYR A 186 5.59 2.65 -1.62
N LYS A 187 5.97 2.81 -2.88
CA LYS A 187 5.86 4.08 -3.60
C LYS A 187 4.77 3.99 -4.65
N TYR A 188 4.00 5.06 -4.77
CA TYR A 188 2.89 5.17 -5.71
C TYR A 188 3.40 5.67 -7.08
N PHE A 189 2.92 5.05 -8.16
CA PHE A 189 3.26 5.38 -9.54
C PHE A 189 2.00 5.79 -10.29
N ALA A 190 2.05 6.96 -10.90
CA ALA A 190 1.02 7.46 -11.80
C ALA A 190 1.67 8.47 -12.77
N ASP A 191 1.01 8.73 -13.90
CA ASP A 191 1.57 9.64 -14.89
C ASP A 191 1.78 11.05 -14.34
N ASN A 192 2.96 11.59 -14.60
CA ASN A 192 3.40 12.94 -14.20
C ASN A 192 3.58 13.15 -12.68
N ILE A 193 3.56 12.09 -11.86
CA ILE A 193 4.01 12.22 -10.47
C ILE A 193 5.52 12.49 -10.48
N GLY A 194 5.96 13.55 -9.80
CA GLY A 194 7.38 13.89 -9.74
C GLY A 194 8.19 12.84 -8.95
N ILE A 195 9.51 12.74 -9.16
CA ILE A 195 10.35 11.69 -8.57
C ILE A 195 10.26 11.63 -7.02
N SER A 196 10.24 12.80 -6.37
CA SER A 196 10.16 12.94 -4.92
C SER A 196 8.81 13.49 -4.42
N GLN A 197 7.86 13.74 -5.33
CA GLN A 197 6.57 14.34 -5.00
C GLN A 197 5.76 13.39 -4.12
N THR A 198 5.12 13.88 -3.07
CA THR A 198 4.22 13.05 -2.25
C THR A 198 2.91 12.76 -2.99
N VAL A 199 2.23 11.67 -2.62
CA VAL A 199 0.89 11.36 -3.16
C VAL A 199 -0.10 12.48 -2.86
N GLN A 200 0.01 13.07 -1.67
CA GLN A 200 -0.83 14.21 -1.27
C GLN A 200 -0.65 15.40 -2.22
N GLU A 201 0.59 15.84 -2.45
CA GLU A 201 0.89 16.97 -3.36
C GLU A 201 0.44 16.67 -4.79
N TYR A 202 0.56 15.41 -5.23
CA TYR A 202 0.11 14.99 -6.54
C TYR A 202 -1.42 15.17 -6.71
N PHE A 203 -2.21 14.72 -5.73
CA PHE A 203 -3.67 14.80 -5.77
C PHE A 203 -4.26 16.14 -5.34
N GLN A 204 -3.45 17.14 -4.98
CA GLN A 204 -3.93 18.53 -4.83
C GLN A 204 -4.39 19.15 -6.17
N SER A 205 -3.92 18.61 -7.31
CA SER A 205 -4.35 19.03 -8.64
C SER A 205 -5.62 18.29 -9.07
N SER A 206 -6.67 19.04 -9.42
CA SER A 206 -7.92 18.45 -9.93
C SER A 206 -7.73 17.63 -11.20
N ILE A 207 -6.75 17.95 -12.03
CA ILE A 207 -6.39 17.19 -13.24
C ILE A 207 -5.86 15.79 -12.87
N ASN A 208 -5.09 15.70 -11.78
CA ASN A 208 -4.55 14.42 -11.34
C ASN A 208 -5.63 13.56 -10.65
N VAL A 209 -6.55 14.20 -9.91
CA VAL A 209 -7.75 13.55 -9.38
C VAL A 209 -8.61 12.98 -10.51
N SER A 210 -8.87 13.76 -11.58
CA SER A 210 -9.67 13.29 -12.72
C SER A 210 -8.98 12.19 -13.53
N ARG A 211 -7.65 12.07 -13.43
CA ARG A 211 -6.85 10.98 -14.02
C ARG A 211 -6.82 9.71 -13.19
N ARG A 212 -7.41 9.72 -11.99
CA ARG A 212 -7.65 8.51 -11.18
C ARG A 212 -6.40 7.63 -11.02
N GLY A 213 -5.25 8.25 -10.81
CA GLY A 213 -4.01 7.51 -10.58
C GLY A 213 -3.50 6.66 -11.75
N GLN A 214 -3.92 6.95 -12.97
CA GLN A 214 -3.58 6.14 -14.14
C GLN A 214 -2.06 6.08 -14.42
N PHE A 215 -1.64 4.94 -14.95
CA PHE A 215 -0.33 4.70 -15.53
C PHE A 215 -0.53 4.31 -17.00
N THR A 216 -0.37 5.29 -17.89
CA THR A 216 -0.71 5.13 -19.30
C THR A 216 0.24 4.16 -20.02
N PRO A 217 -0.25 3.36 -20.98
CA PRO A 217 0.60 2.39 -21.65
C PRO A 217 1.76 2.98 -22.45
N GLY A 218 2.95 2.43 -22.23
CA GLY A 218 4.22 2.91 -22.80
C GLY A 218 4.85 4.11 -22.08
N THR A 219 4.17 4.76 -21.13
CA THR A 219 4.80 5.83 -20.34
C THR A 219 5.79 5.23 -19.35
N ALA A 220 6.69 6.08 -18.85
CA ALA A 220 7.60 5.69 -17.80
C ALA A 220 7.53 6.68 -16.64
N ASN A 221 7.38 6.15 -15.43
CA ASN A 221 7.28 6.91 -14.20
C ASN A 221 8.44 6.52 -13.29
N ILE A 222 9.05 7.52 -12.66
CA ILE A 222 10.24 7.35 -11.81
C ILE A 222 9.90 7.80 -10.40
N ARG A 223 10.28 7.00 -9.40
CA ARG A 223 10.09 7.31 -7.97
C ARG A 223 11.38 7.09 -7.21
N GLN A 224 11.67 7.99 -6.27
CA GLN A 224 12.81 7.85 -5.38
C GLN A 224 12.46 6.98 -4.18
N TYR A 225 13.30 5.98 -3.92
CA TYR A 225 13.26 5.11 -2.76
C TYR A 225 14.46 5.43 -1.88
N LYS A 226 14.22 5.64 -0.58
CA LYS A 226 15.24 5.72 0.46
C LYS A 226 15.13 4.43 1.26
N LEU A 227 16.08 3.53 1.05
CA LEU A 227 16.11 2.22 1.68
C LEU A 227 17.11 2.21 2.81
N ARG A 228 16.80 1.44 3.86
CA ARG A 228 17.78 1.04 4.88
C ARG A 228 17.78 -0.47 4.99
N PHE A 229 18.98 -1.06 5.00
CA PHE A 229 19.21 -2.48 5.20
C PHE A 229 19.88 -2.73 6.55
N PRO A 230 19.64 -3.91 7.17
CA PRO A 230 20.25 -4.26 8.44
C PRO A 230 21.77 -4.37 8.34
N MET A 231 22.48 -3.98 9.40
CA MET A 231 23.94 -4.11 9.52
C MET A 231 24.30 -5.43 10.18
N VAL A 232 24.88 -6.37 9.43
CA VAL A 232 25.31 -7.69 9.91
C VAL A 232 26.83 -7.76 9.91
N ALA A 233 27.43 -8.00 11.09
CA ALA A 233 28.89 -8.04 11.28
C ALA A 233 29.61 -6.77 10.76
N GLY A 234 28.97 -5.60 10.90
CA GLY A 234 29.53 -4.31 10.48
C GLY A 234 29.42 -4.03 8.97
N SER A 235 28.63 -4.80 8.22
CA SER A 235 28.35 -4.56 6.80
C SER A 235 26.85 -4.62 6.50
N PRO A 236 26.32 -3.82 5.57
CA PRO A 236 24.90 -3.90 5.19
C PRO A 236 24.57 -5.25 4.55
N SER A 237 23.43 -5.84 4.93
CA SER A 237 22.92 -7.09 4.36
C SER A 237 21.75 -6.83 3.42
N ILE A 238 21.97 -7.03 2.11
CA ILE A 238 20.95 -6.82 1.07
C ILE A 238 20.08 -8.06 0.97
N VAL A 239 18.97 -8.07 1.71
CA VAL A 239 17.93 -9.08 1.62
C VAL A 239 16.60 -8.36 1.44
N PHE A 240 16.00 -8.54 0.27
CA PHE A 240 14.69 -7.96 -0.05
C PHE A 240 13.99 -8.77 -1.13
N GLN A 241 12.69 -8.56 -1.24
CA GLN A 241 11.92 -8.86 -2.44
C GLN A 241 11.03 -7.66 -2.77
N TYR A 242 10.32 -7.68 -3.88
CA TYR A 242 9.41 -6.61 -4.28
C TYR A 242 8.18 -7.18 -4.99
N ALA A 243 7.13 -6.37 -5.01
CA ALA A 243 5.94 -6.57 -5.83
C ALA A 243 5.65 -5.28 -6.60
N VAL A 244 4.94 -5.39 -7.72
CA VAL A 244 4.37 -4.24 -8.42
C VAL A 244 2.89 -4.51 -8.56
N ILE A 245 2.10 -3.78 -7.79
CA ILE A 245 0.66 -3.97 -7.73
C ILE A 245 0.02 -3.00 -8.69
N ALA A 246 -0.95 -3.46 -9.47
CA ALA A 246 -1.81 -2.62 -10.28
C ALA A 246 -3.28 -2.97 -10.03
N HIS A 247 -4.15 -1.97 -10.15
CA HIS A 247 -5.59 -2.13 -10.18
C HIS A 247 -6.07 -2.00 -11.61
N TRP A 248 -6.97 -2.89 -12.01
CA TRP A 248 -7.48 -2.93 -13.37
C TRP A 248 -8.83 -3.64 -13.43
N VAL A 249 -9.70 -3.16 -14.30
CA VAL A 249 -10.96 -3.77 -14.73
C VAL A 249 -11.05 -3.60 -16.25
N GLU A 250 -11.76 -4.49 -16.92
CA GLU A 250 -12.05 -4.32 -18.34
C GLU A 250 -12.82 -3.00 -18.59
N PRO A 251 -12.41 -2.14 -19.54
CA PRO A 251 -13.11 -0.89 -19.81
C PRO A 251 -14.52 -1.12 -20.36
N ASP A 252 -15.54 -0.43 -19.81
CA ASP A 252 -16.95 -0.56 -20.21
C ASP A 252 -17.18 -0.19 -21.68
N ASN A 253 -16.51 0.85 -22.16
CA ASN A 253 -16.59 1.36 -23.52
C ASN A 253 -15.25 1.97 -23.91
N TYR A 254 -14.32 1.13 -24.35
CA TYR A 254 -12.97 1.57 -24.68
C TYR A 254 -12.96 2.63 -25.79
N GLN A 255 -12.62 3.86 -25.41
CA GLN A 255 -12.34 4.96 -26.32
C GLN A 255 -10.90 5.44 -26.10
N PRO A 256 -9.99 5.26 -27.08
CA PRO A 256 -8.57 5.55 -26.89
C PRO A 256 -8.23 6.97 -26.41
N ASN A 257 -9.10 7.94 -26.67
CA ASN A 257 -8.90 9.34 -26.30
C ASN A 257 -9.61 9.73 -24.98
N ASP A 258 -10.34 8.81 -24.36
CA ASP A 258 -11.07 9.04 -23.10
C ASP A 258 -10.51 8.13 -22.00
N LEU A 259 -9.30 8.46 -21.56
CA LEU A 259 -8.65 7.83 -20.41
C LEU A 259 -8.55 8.85 -19.27
N PRO A 260 -9.05 8.54 -18.06
CA PRO A 260 -9.54 7.22 -17.60
C PRO A 260 -11.05 7.02 -17.80
N GLY A 261 -11.77 7.88 -18.54
CA GLY A 261 -13.24 7.85 -18.65
C GLY A 261 -13.83 6.55 -19.22
N SER A 262 -13.03 5.80 -19.99
CA SER A 262 -13.37 4.46 -20.50
C SER A 262 -13.44 3.38 -19.41
N PHE A 263 -12.88 3.63 -18.23
CA PHE A 263 -12.78 2.65 -17.14
C PHE A 263 -13.83 2.92 -16.06
N PRO A 264 -14.51 1.90 -15.55
CA PRO A 264 -15.45 2.06 -14.44
C PRO A 264 -14.70 2.44 -13.15
N PRO A 265 -15.38 3.01 -12.13
CA PRO A 265 -14.80 3.29 -10.80
C PRO A 265 -13.99 2.14 -10.19
N GLU A 266 -14.45 0.91 -10.40
CA GLU A 266 -13.90 -0.35 -9.92
C GLU A 266 -12.50 -0.67 -10.50
N ALA A 267 -12.08 0.02 -11.56
CA ALA A 267 -10.70 -0.08 -12.06
C ALA A 267 -9.67 0.48 -11.07
N ASN A 268 -10.08 1.29 -10.08
CA ASN A 268 -9.23 1.80 -9.03
C ASN A 268 -9.10 0.85 -7.83
N ALA A 269 -8.19 1.17 -6.91
CA ALA A 269 -8.12 0.54 -5.60
C ALA A 269 -9.44 0.68 -4.83
N HIS A 270 -9.97 -0.45 -4.37
CA HIS A 270 -11.14 -0.53 -3.48
C HIS A 270 -10.82 -0.12 -2.04
N GLU A 271 -9.55 -0.15 -1.66
CA GLU A 271 -9.09 0.29 -0.35
C GLU A 271 -8.48 1.68 -0.47
N ALA A 272 -8.41 2.38 0.67
CA ALA A 272 -7.68 3.64 0.77
C ALA A 272 -6.27 3.51 0.17
N PHE A 273 -6.00 4.27 -0.89
CA PHE A 273 -4.75 4.18 -1.64
C PHE A 273 -3.67 5.10 -1.05
N TYR A 274 -4.02 5.97 -0.10
CA TYR A 274 -3.11 6.81 0.63
C TYR A 274 -3.73 7.28 1.95
N VAL A 275 -2.93 7.27 3.01
CA VAL A 275 -3.32 7.80 4.33
C VAL A 275 -2.22 8.74 4.77
N LYS A 276 -2.58 10.00 5.03
CA LYS A 276 -1.68 10.98 5.62
C LYS A 276 -1.99 11.12 7.10
N VAL A 277 -0.92 11.14 7.89
CA VAL A 277 -0.99 11.35 9.34
C VAL A 277 -0.12 12.56 9.67
N ILE A 278 -0.70 13.57 10.29
CA ILE A 278 0.03 14.70 10.84
C ILE A 278 -0.04 14.61 12.36
N ASP A 279 1.11 14.44 12.99
CA ASP A 279 1.23 14.53 14.43
C ASP A 279 1.18 16.01 14.88
N LYS A 280 0.15 16.36 15.66
CA LYS A 280 -0.02 17.65 16.34
C LYS A 280 -0.03 17.49 17.86
N SER A 281 0.54 16.40 18.33
CA SER A 281 0.61 16.07 19.74
C SER A 281 1.52 17.04 20.48
N ILE A 282 1.22 17.22 21.76
CA ILE A 282 2.07 17.97 22.71
C ILE A 282 2.65 17.03 23.77
N LEU A 283 2.86 15.78 23.38
CA LEU A 283 3.40 14.74 24.24
C LEU A 283 4.83 15.12 24.64
N TRP A 284 5.16 14.92 25.91
CA TRP A 284 6.49 15.16 26.43
C TRP A 284 6.84 14.10 27.47
N TYR A 285 8.13 13.81 27.56
CA TYR A 285 8.69 12.94 28.58
C TYR A 285 10.02 13.52 29.08
N ASN A 286 10.20 13.54 30.41
CA ASN A 286 11.42 14.01 31.06
C ASN A 286 11.57 13.33 32.43
N ASN A 287 12.63 12.52 32.58
CA ASN A 287 13.06 11.90 33.85
C ASN A 287 11.92 11.20 34.62
N GLY A 288 11.25 10.22 34.01
CA GLY A 288 10.16 9.47 34.65
C GLY A 288 8.82 10.20 34.72
N ASN A 289 8.77 11.48 34.34
CA ASN A 289 7.52 12.24 34.22
C ASN A 289 7.18 12.41 32.75
N GLY A 290 5.93 12.14 32.40
CA GLY A 290 5.42 12.35 31.07
C GLY A 290 4.03 12.95 31.10
N GLY A 291 3.61 13.54 29.99
CA GLY A 291 2.30 14.16 29.87
C GLY A 291 2.03 14.68 28.48
N GLY A 292 0.97 15.48 28.37
CA GLY A 292 0.48 15.99 27.09
C GLY A 292 -0.68 15.18 26.53
N ASN A 293 -1.08 15.54 25.31
CA ASN A 293 -2.17 14.90 24.58
C ASN A 293 -1.65 14.39 23.24
N LEU A 294 -2.04 13.17 22.90
CA LEU A 294 -1.90 12.66 21.54
C LEU A 294 -2.98 13.32 20.68
N LYS A 295 -2.55 13.96 19.59
CA LYS A 295 -3.44 14.54 18.59
C LYS A 295 -2.90 14.22 17.20
N LEU A 296 -3.66 13.41 16.48
CA LEU A 296 -3.37 13.04 15.11
C LEU A 296 -4.44 13.66 14.21
N ASP A 297 -4.01 14.38 13.18
CA ASP A 297 -4.87 14.77 12.07
C ASP A 297 -4.65 13.73 10.95
N ILE A 298 -5.66 12.92 10.67
CA ILE A 298 -5.61 11.82 9.70
C ILE A 298 -6.44 12.21 8.48
N GLU A 299 -5.86 12.09 7.29
CA GLU A 299 -6.51 12.33 6.00
C GLU A 299 -6.42 11.05 5.17
N VAL A 300 -7.59 10.52 4.76
CA VAL A 300 -7.71 9.25 4.05
C VAL A 300 -8.16 9.51 2.62
N PHE A 301 -7.46 8.91 1.66
CA PHE A 301 -7.74 9.04 0.24
C PHE A 301 -8.31 7.72 -0.28
N ASP A 302 -9.55 7.78 -0.73
CA ASP A 302 -10.32 6.62 -1.18
C ASP A 302 -11.20 7.02 -2.37
N TRP A 303 -11.13 6.23 -3.44
CA TRP A 303 -11.95 6.43 -4.64
C TRP A 303 -13.41 6.06 -4.42
N GLY A 304 -13.69 5.04 -3.61
CA GLY A 304 -15.04 4.58 -3.25
C GLY A 304 -15.85 5.64 -2.52
N GLY A 305 -15.18 6.54 -1.78
CA GLY A 305 -15.82 7.66 -1.10
C GLY A 305 -16.57 8.63 -2.05
N ALA A 306 -16.25 8.65 -3.35
CA ALA A 306 -17.02 9.44 -4.32
C ALA A 306 -18.39 8.82 -4.66
N HIS A 307 -18.55 7.52 -4.43
CA HIS A 307 -19.74 6.74 -4.73
C HIS A 307 -20.54 6.37 -3.47
N ASN A 308 -19.96 6.58 -2.28
CA ASN A 308 -20.64 6.40 -1.00
C ASN A 308 -21.42 7.67 -0.59
N PRO A 309 -22.72 7.59 -0.27
CA PRO A 309 -23.50 8.73 0.24
C PRO A 309 -22.94 9.36 1.52
N LEU A 310 -22.19 8.59 2.32
CA LEU A 310 -21.50 9.04 3.53
C LEU A 310 -20.06 9.51 3.26
N GLY A 311 -19.63 9.54 2.00
CA GLY A 311 -18.27 9.88 1.61
C GLY A 311 -17.25 8.84 2.08
N VAL A 312 -15.99 9.26 2.16
CA VAL A 312 -14.89 8.47 2.76
C VAL A 312 -15.20 7.97 4.18
N PRO A 313 -15.87 8.75 5.08
CA PRO A 313 -16.26 8.22 6.39
C PRO A 313 -17.09 6.93 6.33
N GLY A 314 -17.90 6.74 5.28
CA GLY A 314 -18.70 5.53 5.10
C GLY A 314 -17.91 4.29 4.69
N GLU A 315 -16.68 4.46 4.21
CA GLU A 315 -15.77 3.38 3.80
C GLU A 315 -14.82 2.96 4.93
N ILE A 316 -14.70 3.77 5.99
CA ILE A 316 -13.79 3.50 7.11
C ILE A 316 -14.51 2.66 8.16
N GLY A 317 -14.12 1.39 8.29
CA GLY A 317 -14.62 0.51 9.35
C GLY A 317 -14.04 0.82 10.73
N ALA A 318 -12.72 1.04 10.79
CA ALA A 318 -12.02 1.41 12.02
C ALA A 318 -10.67 2.09 11.72
N ILE A 319 -10.19 2.90 12.66
CA ILE A 319 -8.81 3.38 12.71
C ILE A 319 -8.16 2.81 13.97
N VAL A 320 -7.12 2.00 13.78
CA VAL A 320 -6.34 1.41 14.89
C VAL A 320 -5.00 2.12 14.98
N VAL A 321 -4.67 2.61 16.17
CA VAL A 321 -3.39 3.24 16.48
C VAL A 321 -2.64 2.35 17.46
N GLU A 322 -1.47 1.87 17.05
CA GLU A 322 -0.60 1.02 17.87
C GLU A 322 0.68 1.76 18.25
N SER A 323 1.22 1.43 19.43
CA SER A 323 2.56 1.85 19.86
C SER A 323 3.45 0.63 20.06
N LEU A 324 4.77 0.79 19.96
CA LEU A 324 5.73 -0.33 19.91
C LEU A 324 5.67 -1.28 21.11
N GLU A 325 5.13 -0.85 22.25
CA GLU A 325 5.04 -1.62 23.51
C GLU A 325 3.60 -1.78 24.02
N GLY A 326 2.59 -1.41 23.23
CA GLY A 326 1.19 -1.45 23.69
C GLY A 326 0.91 -0.43 24.80
N LEU A 327 1.80 0.55 24.98
CA LEU A 327 1.71 1.64 25.95
C LEU A 327 0.42 2.47 25.78
N ILE A 328 -0.16 2.50 24.58
CA ILE A 328 -1.52 2.96 24.38
C ILE A 328 -2.41 1.72 24.57
N PRO A 329 -3.07 1.53 25.73
CA PRO A 329 -4.09 0.49 25.85
C PRO A 329 -5.15 0.82 24.82
N GLY A 330 -5.18 0.02 23.76
CA GLY A 330 -5.88 0.31 22.52
C GLY A 330 -7.35 0.45 22.81
N GLY A 331 -7.86 1.64 22.54
CA GLY A 331 -9.28 1.86 22.37
C GLY A 331 -9.57 1.90 20.87
N TYR A 332 -10.70 1.35 20.46
CA TYR A 332 -11.29 1.70 19.18
C TYR A 332 -11.58 3.21 19.20
N ALA A 333 -11.00 3.95 18.27
CA ALA A 333 -11.49 5.29 17.95
C ALA A 333 -12.74 5.09 17.07
N LEU A 334 -13.92 5.33 17.65
CA LEU A 334 -15.18 5.43 16.90
C LEU A 334 -15.24 6.74 16.12
#